data_AF-A0A920MCE0-F1
#
_entry.id   AF-A0A920MCE0-F1
#
_cell.length_a   1.000
_cell.length_b   1.000
_cell.length_c   1.000
_cell.angle_alpha   90.00
_cell.angle_beta   90.00
_cell.angle_gamma   90.00
#
_symmetry.space_group_name_H-M   'P 1'
#
loop_
_entity.id
_entity.type
_entity.pdbx_description
1 polymer ?
#
loop_
_entity_poly.entity_id
_entity_poly.type
_entity_poly.pdbx_seq_one_letter_code
_entity_poly.pdbx_strand_id
1 'polypeptide(L)'
;MDFLNMLEEDRLETKRTSKTSSVTSVANKGKGMDPKNVRIGPSDYVEWLEDRKKAFIRLEGESFGGVPLNIEVQLEVWDSPNSAGVVIDAVRYIKFFSKMQMTLESLDLVSAWLMKAPAKAAKDSDTLQKLHELTHQED
;
A
#
# COMPACT_ATOMS: atom_id res chain seq x y z
N MET A 1 -16.73 13.06 -3.98
CA MET A 1 -15.51 12.82 -3.16
C MET A 1 -15.31 11.32 -3.00
N ASP A 2 -14.07 10.81 -2.95
CA ASP A 2 -13.82 9.35 -2.79
C ASP A 2 -14.48 8.79 -1.52
N PHE A 3 -14.55 9.58 -0.44
CA PHE A 3 -15.15 9.17 0.83
C PHE A 3 -16.69 9.07 0.83
N LEU A 4 -17.38 9.86 0.00
CA LEU A 4 -18.84 9.74 -0.16
C LEU A 4 -19.20 8.42 -0.85
N ASN A 5 -18.31 7.90 -1.70
CA ASN A 5 -18.44 6.59 -2.32
C ASN A 5 -18.08 5.44 -1.35
N MET A 6 -17.71 5.73 -0.09
CA MET A 6 -17.39 4.72 0.92
C MET A 6 -18.59 4.35 1.80
N LEU A 7 -19.75 4.97 1.57
CA LEU A 7 -21.04 4.54 2.12
C LEU A 7 -21.65 3.35 1.37
N GLU A 8 -21.09 2.97 0.22
CA GLU A 8 -21.49 1.79 -0.53
C GLU A 8 -20.79 0.52 -0.01
N GLU A 9 -21.56 -0.36 0.63
CA GLU A 9 -21.13 -1.63 1.23
C GLU A 9 -20.32 -2.52 0.25
N ASP A 10 -20.71 -2.56 -1.03
CA ASP A 10 -20.06 -3.40 -2.06
C ASP A 10 -18.61 -2.98 -2.35
N ARG A 11 -18.32 -1.68 -2.29
CA ARG A 11 -16.94 -1.16 -2.45
C ARG A 11 -16.11 -1.34 -1.19
N LEU A 12 -16.76 -1.39 -0.03
CA LEU A 12 -16.10 -1.66 1.25
C LEU A 12 -15.52 -3.08 1.28
N GLU A 13 -16.23 -4.06 0.74
CA GLU A 13 -15.77 -5.45 0.67
C GLU A 13 -14.52 -5.61 -0.19
N THR A 14 -14.45 -4.92 -1.33
CA THR A 14 -13.26 -4.95 -2.20
C THR A 14 -12.06 -4.24 -1.56
N LYS A 15 -12.28 -3.06 -0.94
CA LYS A 15 -11.24 -2.33 -0.20
C LYS A 15 -10.78 -3.11 1.03
N ARG A 16 -11.64 -3.89 1.68
CA ARG A 16 -11.29 -4.78 2.80
C ARG A 16 -10.42 -5.93 2.29
N THR A 17 -10.87 -6.63 1.26
CA THR A 17 -10.16 -7.81 0.73
C THR A 17 -8.75 -7.46 0.27
N SER A 18 -8.60 -6.38 -0.51
CA SER A 18 -7.29 -5.92 -1.00
C SER A 18 -6.34 -5.50 0.12
N LYS A 19 -6.82 -4.80 1.16
CA LYS A 19 -5.94 -4.38 2.26
C LYS A 19 -5.59 -5.52 3.21
N THR A 20 -6.55 -6.42 3.48
CA THR A 20 -6.32 -7.60 4.31
C THR A 20 -5.31 -8.53 3.65
N SER A 21 -5.42 -8.78 2.34
CA SER A 21 -4.46 -9.62 1.63
C SER A 21 -3.05 -9.03 1.61
N SER A 22 -2.91 -7.71 1.41
CA SER A 22 -1.61 -7.03 1.46
C SER A 22 -0.93 -7.13 2.84
N VAL A 23 -1.69 -7.03 3.93
CA VAL A 23 -1.11 -7.13 5.29
C VAL A 23 -0.80 -8.58 5.68
N THR A 24 -1.72 -9.49 5.41
CA THR A 24 -1.54 -10.92 5.73
C THR A 24 -0.36 -11.53 4.98
N SER A 25 -0.13 -11.18 3.71
CA SER A 25 0.98 -11.74 2.92
C SER A 25 2.36 -11.38 3.46
N VAL A 26 2.51 -10.26 4.16
CA VAL A 26 3.78 -9.79 4.72
C VAL A 26 3.93 -10.12 6.21
N ALA A 27 2.82 -10.29 6.93
CA ALA A 27 2.80 -10.58 8.36
C ALA A 27 3.62 -11.83 8.73
N ASN A 28 4.18 -11.83 9.95
CA ASN A 28 4.98 -12.93 10.50
C ASN A 28 6.14 -13.38 9.59
N LYS A 29 6.85 -12.41 8.97
CA LYS A 29 7.93 -12.66 8.01
C LYS A 29 7.46 -13.48 6.81
N GLY A 30 6.26 -13.17 6.29
CA GLY A 30 5.67 -13.85 5.14
C GLY A 30 5.03 -15.21 5.44
N LYS A 31 4.91 -15.60 6.72
CA LYS A 31 4.21 -16.84 7.12
C LYS A 31 2.69 -16.71 7.16
N GLY A 32 2.17 -15.50 6.95
CA GLY A 32 0.74 -15.25 7.05
C GLY A 32 0.29 -14.94 8.47
N MET A 33 -0.96 -14.51 8.57
CA MET A 33 -1.68 -14.34 9.83
C MET A 33 -3.10 -14.85 9.64
N ASP A 34 -3.67 -15.48 10.67
CA ASP A 34 -5.07 -15.91 10.62
C ASP A 34 -5.96 -14.70 10.31
N PRO A 35 -6.86 -14.78 9.31
CA PRO A 35 -7.79 -13.70 8.99
C PRO A 35 -8.60 -13.20 10.19
N LYS A 36 -8.86 -14.03 11.19
CA LYS A 36 -9.57 -13.65 12.43
C LYS A 36 -8.78 -12.63 13.28
N ASN A 37 -7.46 -12.59 13.11
CA ASN A 37 -6.57 -11.66 13.83
C ASN A 37 -6.33 -10.37 13.04
N VAL A 38 -6.94 -10.21 11.86
CA VAL A 38 -6.81 -9.01 11.03
C VAL A 38 -8.17 -8.36 10.81
N ARG A 39 -8.30 -7.10 11.24
CA ARG A 39 -9.44 -6.26 10.89
C ARG A 39 -8.96 -5.01 10.20
N ILE A 40 -9.23 -4.91 8.90
CA ILE A 40 -8.91 -3.72 8.11
C ILE A 40 -10.16 -3.29 7.35
N GLY A 41 -10.46 -2.00 7.41
CA GLY A 41 -11.60 -1.40 6.76
C GLY A 41 -11.63 0.09 7.06
N PRO A 42 -12.31 0.89 6.24
CA PRO A 42 -12.66 2.24 6.65
C PRO A 42 -13.68 2.20 7.79
N SER A 43 -13.59 3.18 8.67
CA SER A 43 -14.47 3.26 9.84
C SER A 43 -15.67 4.15 9.58
N ASP A 44 -15.48 5.32 8.98
CA ASP A 44 -16.54 6.28 8.72
C ASP A 44 -16.09 7.40 7.75
N TYR A 45 -17.05 8.19 7.28
CA TYR A 45 -16.81 9.48 6.64
C TYR A 45 -17.19 10.62 7.59
N VAL A 46 -16.23 11.52 7.82
CA VAL A 46 -16.42 12.68 8.69
C VAL A 46 -16.21 13.94 7.86
N GLU A 47 -17.30 14.66 7.57
CA GLU A 47 -17.32 15.74 6.58
C GLU A 47 -16.30 16.84 6.83
N TRP A 48 -16.12 17.27 8.08
CA TRP A 48 -15.18 18.34 8.45
C TRP A 48 -13.69 17.94 8.36
N LEU A 49 -13.39 16.66 8.11
CA LEU A 49 -12.03 16.24 7.82
C LEU A 49 -11.62 16.58 6.39
N GLU A 50 -12.58 16.86 5.50
CA GLU A 50 -12.35 17.18 4.08
C GLU A 50 -11.47 16.11 3.39
N ASP A 51 -10.25 16.46 2.97
CA ASP A 51 -9.28 15.54 2.33
C ASP A 51 -8.30 14.90 3.35
N ARG A 52 -8.44 15.22 4.64
CA ARG A 52 -7.59 14.65 5.69
C ARG A 52 -8.09 13.27 6.07
N LYS A 53 -7.22 12.31 5.86
CA LYS A 53 -7.43 10.92 6.24
C LYS A 53 -6.81 10.64 7.58
N LYS A 54 -7.63 10.09 8.48
CA LYS A 54 -7.19 9.56 9.76
C LYS A 54 -7.19 8.04 9.72
N ALA A 55 -6.08 7.44 10.08
CA ALA A 55 -5.95 6.00 10.25
C ALA A 55 -5.51 5.68 11.67
N PHE A 56 -6.27 4.82 12.33
CA PHE A 56 -5.92 4.25 13.62
C PHE A 56 -5.43 2.82 13.39
N ILE A 57 -4.23 2.53 13.86
CA ILE A 57 -3.56 1.25 13.66
C ILE A 57 -3.21 0.73 15.04
N ARG A 58 -3.73 -0.46 15.37
CA ARG A 58 -3.36 -1.20 16.57
C ARG A 58 -2.66 -2.49 16.17
N LEU A 59 -1.51 -2.74 16.78
CA LEU A 59 -0.70 -3.92 16.57
C LEU A 59 -0.39 -4.56 17.92
N GLU A 60 -0.65 -5.85 18.03
CA GLU A 60 -0.32 -6.65 19.21
C GLU A 60 0.76 -7.67 18.82
N GLY A 61 1.64 -7.99 19.75
CA GLY A 61 2.69 -8.97 19.54
C GLY A 61 3.38 -9.36 20.83
N GLU A 62 4.50 -10.05 20.70
CA GLU A 62 5.31 -10.52 21.83
C GLU A 62 6.77 -10.14 21.61
N SER A 63 7.43 -9.77 22.71
CA SER A 63 8.87 -9.51 22.76
C SER A 63 9.64 -10.71 23.30
N PHE A 64 10.92 -10.53 23.59
CA PHE A 64 11.78 -11.59 24.11
C PHE A 64 11.17 -12.21 25.39
N GLY A 65 11.12 -13.54 25.43
CA GLY A 65 10.55 -14.29 26.55
C GLY A 65 9.01 -14.33 26.56
N GLY A 66 8.34 -14.00 25.45
CA GLY A 66 6.88 -14.07 25.35
C GLY A 66 6.16 -12.93 26.07
N VAL A 67 6.87 -11.84 26.39
CA VAL A 67 6.28 -10.68 27.07
C VAL A 67 5.40 -9.92 26.07
N PRO A 68 4.10 -9.73 26.35
CA PRO A 68 3.17 -9.11 25.42
C PRO A 68 3.51 -7.64 25.17
N LEU A 69 3.27 -7.19 23.94
CA LEU A 69 3.43 -5.83 23.46
C LEU A 69 2.15 -5.35 22.78
N ASN A 70 1.83 -4.07 22.98
CA ASN A 70 0.77 -3.38 22.25
C ASN A 70 1.35 -2.07 21.70
N ILE A 71 1.05 -1.79 20.44
CA ILE A 71 1.41 -0.56 19.74
C ILE A 71 0.14 0.03 19.16
N GLU A 72 -0.10 1.30 19.47
CA GLU A 72 -1.19 2.08 18.87
C GLU A 72 -0.59 3.29 18.17
N VAL A 73 -0.98 3.49 16.92
CA VAL A 73 -0.50 4.58 16.07
C VAL A 73 -1.69 5.26 15.43
N GLN A 74 -1.69 6.59 15.48
CA GLN A 74 -2.58 7.43 14.71
C GLN A 74 -1.80 8.12 13.60
N LEU A 75 -2.29 8.00 12.37
CA LEU A 75 -1.74 8.67 11.20
C LEU A 75 -2.77 9.66 10.65
N GLU A 76 -2.38 10.92 10.51
CA GLU A 76 -3.13 11.96 9.80
C GLU A 76 -2.34 12.41 8.56
N VAL A 77 -2.96 12.29 7.38
CA VAL A 77 -2.35 12.70 6.10
C VAL A 77 -3.39 13.31 5.18
N TRP A 78 -2.93 14.12 4.23
CA TRP A 78 -3.74 14.55 3.08
C TRP A 78 -3.74 13.44 2.03
N ASP A 79 -4.90 12.88 1.68
CA ASP A 79 -4.98 11.70 0.80
C ASP A 79 -4.76 12.09 -0.67
N SER A 80 -5.30 13.23 -1.12
CA SER A 80 -5.20 13.66 -2.52
C SER A 80 -3.77 14.01 -2.95
N PRO A 81 -3.00 14.84 -2.22
CA PRO A 81 -1.59 15.12 -2.56
C PRO A 81 -0.72 13.87 -2.54
N ASN A 82 -0.97 12.95 -1.60
CA ASN A 82 -0.24 11.69 -1.50
C ASN A 82 -0.48 10.81 -2.74
N SER A 83 -1.74 10.67 -3.16
CA SER A 83 -2.07 9.91 -4.38
C SER A 83 -1.56 10.61 -5.65
N ALA A 84 -1.57 11.94 -5.69
CA ALA A 84 -1.08 12.70 -6.84
C ALA A 84 0.42 12.44 -7.10
N GLY A 85 1.24 12.39 -6.05
CA GLY A 85 2.67 12.05 -6.16
C GLY A 85 2.89 10.68 -6.80
N VAL A 86 2.16 9.66 -6.32
CA VAL A 86 2.22 8.29 -6.88
C VAL A 86 1.84 8.26 -8.36
N VAL A 87 0.80 9.00 -8.76
CA VAL A 87 0.36 9.05 -10.16
C VAL A 87 1.38 9.77 -11.06
N ILE A 88 1.98 10.86 -10.57
CA ILE A 88 3.04 11.58 -11.30
C ILE A 88 4.21 10.64 -11.58
N ASP A 89 4.67 9.89 -10.59
CA ASP A 89 5.77 8.95 -10.77
C ASP A 89 5.40 7.81 -11.71
N ALA A 90 4.18 7.27 -11.62
CA ALA A 90 3.70 6.26 -12.58
C ALA A 90 3.79 6.76 -14.02
N VAL A 91 3.32 7.99 -14.30
CA VAL A 91 3.40 8.59 -15.65
C VAL A 91 4.85 8.76 -16.10
N ARG A 92 5.74 9.20 -15.20
CA ARG A 92 7.17 9.37 -15.49
C ARG A 92 7.84 8.04 -15.84
N TYR A 93 7.59 6.98 -15.07
CA TYR A 93 8.12 5.65 -15.34
C TYR A 93 7.59 5.09 -16.67
N ILE A 94 6.29 5.22 -16.95
CA ILE A 94 5.72 4.79 -18.24
C ILE A 94 6.40 5.51 -19.40
N LYS A 95 6.64 6.82 -19.27
CA LYS A 95 7.34 7.59 -20.31
C LYS A 95 8.80 7.15 -20.48
N PHE A 96 9.51 6.90 -19.39
CA PHE A 96 10.90 6.43 -19.41
C PHE A 96 11.01 5.06 -20.09
N PHE A 97 10.26 4.07 -19.61
CA PHE A 97 10.31 2.71 -20.14
C PHE A 97 9.79 2.59 -21.57
N SER A 98 8.83 3.44 -21.96
CA SER A 98 8.37 3.54 -23.35
C SER A 98 9.49 4.01 -24.30
N LYS A 99 10.40 4.88 -23.85
CA LYS A 99 11.54 5.32 -24.66
C LYS A 99 12.66 4.28 -24.74
N MET A 100 12.90 3.56 -23.64
CA MET A 100 13.96 2.55 -23.54
C MET A 100 13.60 1.20 -24.18
N GLN A 101 12.42 1.05 -24.79
CA GLN A 101 11.91 -0.20 -25.36
C GLN A 101 11.95 -1.39 -24.37
N MET A 102 11.77 -1.12 -23.08
CA MET A 102 11.90 -2.13 -22.03
C MET A 102 10.67 -3.05 -21.95
N THR A 103 10.86 -4.21 -21.33
CA THR A 103 9.91 -5.33 -21.33
C THR A 103 8.75 -5.12 -20.36
N LEU A 104 7.71 -5.96 -20.47
CA LEU A 104 6.59 -6.04 -19.52
C LEU A 104 7.06 -6.23 -18.06
N GLU A 105 8.23 -6.84 -17.86
CA GLU A 105 8.82 -7.05 -16.53
C GLU A 105 9.18 -5.73 -15.84
N SER A 106 9.58 -4.69 -16.59
CA SER A 106 9.82 -3.35 -16.03
C SER A 106 8.54 -2.69 -15.54
N LEU A 107 7.40 -2.94 -16.20
CA LEU A 107 6.10 -2.42 -15.78
C LEU A 107 5.54 -3.20 -14.57
N ASP A 108 5.83 -4.50 -14.48
CA ASP A 108 5.50 -5.30 -13.29
C ASP A 108 6.21 -4.74 -12.04
N LEU A 109 7.48 -4.33 -12.16
CA LEU A 109 8.23 -3.68 -11.06
C LEU A 109 7.62 -2.34 -10.65
N VAL A 110 7.24 -1.49 -11.61
CA VAL A 110 6.57 -0.21 -11.33
C VAL A 110 5.22 -0.44 -10.65
N SER A 111 4.46 -1.42 -11.13
CA SER A 111 3.18 -1.80 -10.52
C SER A 111 3.37 -2.28 -9.08
N ALA A 112 4.35 -3.17 -8.85
CA ALA A 112 4.70 -3.68 -7.52
C ALA A 112 5.09 -2.58 -6.53
N TRP A 113 5.76 -1.52 -7.00
CA TRP A 113 6.17 -0.41 -6.15
C TRP A 113 5.06 0.61 -5.86
N LEU A 114 4.25 0.96 -6.87
CA LEU A 114 3.31 2.08 -6.77
C LEU A 114 1.87 1.66 -6.41
N MET A 115 1.50 0.39 -6.61
CA MET A 115 0.12 -0.07 -6.49
C MET A 115 -0.07 -1.00 -5.29
N LYS A 116 -1.22 -0.86 -4.61
CA LYS A 116 -1.57 -1.70 -3.45
C LYS A 116 -1.86 -3.16 -3.81
N ALA A 117 -2.32 -3.40 -5.04
CA ALA A 117 -2.64 -4.72 -5.58
C ALA A 117 -1.95 -4.87 -6.94
N PRO A 118 -0.65 -5.16 -6.96
CA PRO A 118 0.11 -5.29 -8.20
C PRO A 118 -0.19 -6.63 -8.89
N ALA A 119 0.10 -6.71 -10.19
CA ALA A 119 -0.05 -7.95 -10.96
C ALA A 119 0.88 -9.07 -10.47
N LYS A 120 2.11 -8.71 -10.09
CA LYS A 120 3.07 -9.59 -9.41
C LYS A 120 3.51 -8.92 -8.11
N ALA A 121 3.20 -9.53 -6.98
CA ALA A 121 3.65 -9.03 -5.68
C ALA A 121 5.15 -9.24 -5.51
N ALA A 122 5.84 -8.22 -5.03
CA ALA A 122 7.25 -8.26 -4.67
C ALA A 122 7.46 -7.48 -3.38
N LYS A 123 8.59 -7.69 -2.72
CA LYS A 123 8.93 -6.94 -1.51
C LYS A 123 9.34 -5.52 -1.89
N ASP A 124 8.79 -4.54 -1.20
CA ASP A 124 9.01 -3.11 -1.42
C ASP A 124 10.50 -2.74 -1.50
N SER A 125 11.32 -3.21 -0.56
CA SER A 125 12.77 -2.93 -0.55
C SER A 125 13.48 -3.39 -1.82
N ASP A 126 13.13 -4.58 -2.28
CA ASP A 126 13.79 -5.23 -3.41
C ASP A 126 13.31 -4.59 -4.72
N THR A 127 12.05 -4.17 -4.75
CA THR A 127 11.44 -3.49 -5.91
C THR A 127 12.02 -2.09 -6.09
N LEU A 128 12.17 -1.33 -5.00
CA LEU A 128 12.78 0.00 -5.05
C LEU A 128 14.24 -0.06 -5.52
N GLN A 129 15.02 -1.01 -4.99
CA GLN A 129 16.42 -1.17 -5.40
C GLN A 129 16.52 -1.49 -6.89
N LYS A 130 15.75 -2.47 -7.39
CA LYS A 130 15.74 -2.82 -8.81
C LYS A 130 15.32 -1.66 -9.70
N LEU A 131 14.29 -0.91 -9.31
CA LEU A 131 13.85 0.28 -10.04
C LEU A 131 14.95 1.34 -10.08
N HIS A 132 15.69 1.53 -8.98
CA HIS A 132 16.81 2.47 -8.93
C HIS A 132 17.91 2.05 -9.91
N GLU A 133 18.37 0.80 -9.84
CA GLU A 133 19.40 0.24 -10.73
C GLU A 133 19.01 0.31 -12.23
N LEU A 134 17.73 0.13 -12.55
CA LEU A 134 17.22 0.21 -13.92
C LEU A 134 17.07 1.65 -14.45
N THR A 135 16.87 2.63 -13.57
CA THR A 135 16.57 4.01 -13.98
C THR A 135 17.73 4.98 -13.79
N HIS A 136 18.73 4.61 -13.00
CA HIS A 136 19.91 5.42 -12.69
C HIS A 136 21.18 4.70 -13.15
N GLN A 137 21.23 4.33 -14.43
CA GLN A 137 22.48 3.91 -15.06
C GLN A 137 23.29 5.17 -15.35
N GLU A 138 24.46 5.29 -14.73
CA GLU A 138 25.45 6.30 -15.12
C GLU A 138 26.08 5.86 -16.45
N ASP A 139 26.04 6.73 -17.45
CA ASP A 139 26.72 6.54 -18.75
C ASP A 139 28.25 6.52 -18.61
#